data_AF-A0A1I4TW10-F1
#
_entry.id   AF-A0A1I4TW10-F1
#
_cell.length_a   1.000
_cell.length_b   1.000
_cell.length_c   1.000
_cell.angle_alpha   90.00
_cell.angle_beta   90.00
_cell.angle_gamma   90.00
#
_symmetry.space_group_name_H-M   'P 1'
#
loop_
_entity.id
_entity.type
_entity.pdbx_description
1 polymer ?
#
loop_
_entity_poly.entity_id
_entity_poly.type
_entity_poly.pdbx_seq_one_letter_code
_entity_poly.pdbx_strand_id
1 'polypeptide(L)'
;MSGLVAGSGIVAIVLMAMLALPAKAAQPSFDCDGARSEVEKMICGDDALADLDLRLARDFAQALARASADQVPDLRASQRAWRTQMLKCARTGDPRGCVLEAYTRRIAEF
;
A
#
# COMPACT_ATOMS: atom_id res chain seq x y z
N MET A 1 -19.68 72.38 1.02
CA MET A 1 -19.68 71.90 -0.38
C MET A 1 -18.36 71.20 -0.60
N SER A 2 -18.27 69.92 -0.17
CA SER A 2 -18.34 68.72 -1.03
C SER A 2 -16.97 68.47 -1.69
N GLY A 3 -16.25 67.38 -1.50
CA GLY A 3 -16.47 66.15 -0.73
C GLY A 3 -15.16 65.33 -0.75
N LEU A 4 -15.01 64.44 0.25
CA LEU A 4 -13.97 63.41 0.27
C LEU A 4 -14.27 62.34 -0.78
N VAL A 5 -13.28 61.92 -1.56
CA VAL A 5 -13.27 60.59 -2.20
C VAL A 5 -12.15 59.79 -1.53
N ALA A 6 -12.54 58.97 -0.56
CA ALA A 6 -11.69 57.96 0.03
C ALA A 6 -11.50 56.84 -1.00
N GLY A 7 -10.30 56.76 -1.58
CA GLY A 7 -9.90 55.63 -2.41
C GLY A 7 -9.66 54.41 -1.52
N SER A 8 -10.70 53.62 -1.29
CA SER A 8 -10.59 52.29 -0.68
C SER A 8 -9.87 51.36 -1.64
N GLY A 9 -8.55 51.33 -1.57
CA GLY A 9 -7.73 50.31 -2.21
C GLY A 9 -7.99 48.97 -1.55
N ILE A 10 -8.95 48.22 -2.08
CA ILE A 10 -9.14 46.81 -1.73
C ILE A 10 -7.94 46.06 -2.30
N VAL A 11 -6.89 45.91 -1.50
CA VAL A 11 -5.85 44.92 -1.75
C VAL A 11 -6.53 43.56 -1.57
N ALA A 12 -7.01 42.99 -2.67
CA ALA A 12 -7.48 41.62 -2.71
C ALA A 12 -6.27 40.72 -2.46
N ILE A 13 -6.00 40.42 -1.19
CA ILE A 13 -5.13 39.32 -0.79
C ILE A 13 -5.82 38.05 -1.28
N VAL A 14 -5.46 37.60 -2.48
CA VAL A 14 -5.81 36.27 -2.98
C VAL A 14 -5.04 35.30 -2.09
N LEU A 15 -5.66 34.92 -0.97
CA LEU A 15 -5.20 33.84 -0.11
C LEU A 15 -5.34 32.56 -0.94
N MET A 16 -4.28 32.22 -1.67
CA MET A 16 -4.17 30.95 -2.36
C MET A 16 -4.06 29.86 -1.29
N ALA A 17 -5.22 29.39 -0.81
CA ALA A 17 -5.29 28.26 0.08
C ALA A 17 -4.72 27.06 -0.67
N MET A 18 -3.48 26.69 -0.36
CA MET A 18 -2.93 25.40 -0.77
C MET A 18 -3.79 24.33 -0.10
N LEU A 19 -4.75 23.78 -0.85
CA LEU A 19 -5.47 22.58 -0.47
C LEU A 19 -4.44 21.45 -0.40
N ALA A 20 -3.90 21.20 0.79
CA ALA A 20 -3.16 19.98 1.06
C ALA A 20 -4.15 18.82 0.93
N LEU A 21 -4.18 18.15 -0.23
CA LEU A 21 -4.90 16.90 -0.35
C LEU A 21 -4.29 15.92 0.64
N PRO A 22 -5.10 15.21 1.44
CA PRO A 22 -4.57 14.19 2.33
C PRO A 22 -3.88 13.12 1.47
N ALA A 23 -2.60 12.88 1.74
CA ALA A 23 -1.90 11.73 1.17
C ALA A 23 -2.61 10.48 1.68
N LYS A 24 -3.19 9.69 0.76
CA LYS A 24 -3.74 8.39 1.10
C LYS A 24 -2.58 7.44 1.40
N ALA A 25 -2.49 6.95 2.63
CA ALA A 25 -1.62 5.84 2.99
C ALA A 25 -1.91 4.64 2.07
N ALA A 26 -0.87 3.90 1.69
CA ALA A 26 -1.03 2.72 0.86
C ALA A 26 -1.78 1.66 1.66
N GLN A 27 -2.86 1.13 1.08
CA GLN A 27 -3.62 0.03 1.68
C GLN A 27 -3.20 -1.28 1.02
N PRO A 28 -2.80 -2.31 1.79
CA PRO A 28 -2.45 -3.60 1.21
C PRO A 28 -3.66 -4.25 0.53
N SER A 29 -3.45 -5.36 -0.17
CA SER A 29 -4.49 -6.08 -0.91
C SER A 29 -5.49 -6.83 -0.01
N PHE A 30 -5.43 -6.64 1.30
CA PHE A 30 -6.30 -7.26 2.29
C PHE A 30 -6.84 -6.21 3.26
N ASP A 31 -7.94 -6.55 3.96
CA ASP A 31 -8.56 -5.68 4.93
C ASP A 31 -7.74 -5.58 6.22
N CYS A 32 -7.25 -4.38 6.52
CA CYS A 32 -6.45 -4.10 7.70
C CYS A 32 -7.23 -4.21 9.01
N ASP A 33 -8.54 -4.00 9.01
CA ASP A 33 -9.37 -4.18 10.20
C ASP A 33 -9.46 -5.68 10.58
N GLY A 34 -9.26 -6.56 9.60
CA GLY A 34 -9.21 -8.02 9.77
C GLY A 34 -7.82 -8.58 10.07
N ALA A 35 -6.77 -7.76 10.22
CA ALA A 35 -5.40 -8.22 10.43
C ALA A 35 -5.24 -8.96 11.77
N ARG A 36 -4.74 -10.21 11.73
CA ARG A 36 -4.64 -11.08 12.93
C ARG A 36 -3.21 -11.27 13.40
N SER A 37 -2.28 -11.31 12.47
CA SER A 37 -0.86 -11.51 12.76
C SER A 37 -0.11 -10.19 12.93
N GLU A 38 0.98 -10.23 13.69
CA GLU A 38 1.88 -9.08 13.84
C GLU A 38 2.47 -8.62 12.51
N VAL A 39 2.71 -9.56 11.58
CA VAL A 39 3.16 -9.23 10.23
C VAL A 39 2.08 -8.50 9.41
N GLU A 40 0.82 -8.94 9.47
CA GLU A 40 -0.27 -8.25 8.78
C GLU A 40 -0.47 -6.83 9.32
N LYS A 41 -0.44 -6.65 10.64
CA LYS A 41 -0.51 -5.32 11.27
C LYS A 41 0.66 -4.43 10.84
N MET A 42 1.86 -5.01 10.74
CA MET A 42 3.05 -4.29 10.25
C MET A 42 2.89 -3.86 8.81
N ILE A 43 2.40 -4.73 7.92
CA ILE A 43 2.12 -4.39 6.52
C ILE A 43 1.09 -3.24 6.44
N CYS A 44 0.05 -3.28 7.27
CA CYS A 44 -0.96 -2.22 7.33
C CYS A 44 -0.45 -0.86 7.81
N GLY A 45 0.67 -0.82 8.55
CA GLY A 45 1.28 0.40 9.07
C GLY A 45 2.50 0.89 8.28
N ASP A 46 2.91 0.18 7.23
CA ASP A 46 4.11 0.49 6.45
C ASP A 46 3.75 0.60 4.96
N ASP A 47 3.75 1.83 4.44
CA ASP A 47 3.36 2.12 3.05
C ASP A 47 4.18 1.33 2.02
N ALA A 48 5.47 1.09 2.29
CA ALA A 48 6.33 0.36 1.37
C ALA A 48 5.99 -1.13 1.35
N LEU A 49 5.68 -1.72 2.51
CA LEU A 49 5.21 -3.10 2.57
C LEU A 49 3.81 -3.25 1.98
N ALA A 50 2.91 -2.28 2.19
CA ALA A 50 1.59 -2.27 1.60
C ALA A 50 1.64 -2.19 0.06
N ASP A 51 2.52 -1.36 -0.52
CA ASP A 51 2.69 -1.30 -1.98
C ASP A 51 3.24 -2.62 -2.56
N LEU A 52 4.20 -3.25 -1.87
CA LEU A 52 4.70 -4.57 -2.26
C LEU A 52 3.60 -5.64 -2.21
N ASP A 53 2.74 -5.60 -1.20
CA ASP A 53 1.59 -6.50 -1.11
C ASP A 53 0.61 -6.30 -2.27
N LEU A 54 0.27 -5.04 -2.58
CA LEU A 54 -0.55 -4.71 -3.76
C LEU A 54 0.09 -5.18 -5.07
N ARG A 55 1.39 -4.99 -5.23
CA ARG A 55 2.12 -5.43 -6.43
C ARG A 55 2.06 -6.95 -6.57
N LEU A 56 2.39 -7.69 -5.52
CA LEU A 56 2.33 -9.14 -5.53
C LEU A 56 0.91 -9.65 -5.84
N ALA A 57 -0.13 -9.00 -5.29
CA ALA A 57 -1.51 -9.37 -5.58
C ALA A 57 -1.85 -9.20 -7.07
N ARG A 58 -1.39 -8.11 -7.70
CA ARG A 58 -1.56 -7.89 -9.15
C ARG A 58 -0.83 -8.95 -9.98
N ASP A 59 0.43 -9.22 -9.65
CA ASP A 59 1.28 -10.15 -10.40
C ASP A 59 0.73 -11.59 -10.29
N PHE A 60 0.31 -12.00 -9.08
CA PHE A 60 -0.34 -13.29 -8.86
C PHE A 60 -1.68 -13.42 -9.60
N ALA A 61 -2.50 -12.37 -9.64
CA ALA A 61 -3.75 -12.37 -10.40
C ALA A 61 -3.50 -12.52 -11.92
N GLN A 62 -2.46 -11.89 -12.45
CA GLN A 62 -2.05 -12.05 -13.85
C GLN A 62 -1.56 -13.47 -14.13
N ALA A 63 -0.77 -14.06 -13.22
CA ALA A 63 -0.33 -15.44 -13.34
C ALA A 63 -1.53 -16.42 -13.37
N LEU A 64 -2.51 -16.23 -12.49
CA LEU A 64 -3.75 -17.02 -12.50
C LEU A 64 -4.55 -16.88 -13.81
N ALA A 65 -4.57 -15.68 -14.40
CA ALA A 65 -5.29 -15.45 -15.66
C ALA A 65 -4.61 -16.11 -16.87
N ARG A 66 -3.29 -16.36 -16.81
CA ARG A 66 -2.50 -16.99 -17.88
C ARG A 66 -2.36 -18.50 -17.71
N ALA A 67 -2.55 -19.01 -16.50
CA ALA A 67 -2.39 -20.42 -16.18
C ALA A 67 -3.46 -21.30 -16.83
N SER A 68 -3.10 -22.52 -17.22
CA SER A 68 -4.09 -23.53 -17.59
C SER A 68 -4.86 -24.03 -16.36
N ALA A 69 -6.04 -24.60 -16.56
CA ALA A 69 -6.93 -25.00 -15.47
C ALA A 69 -6.29 -26.01 -14.48
N ASP A 70 -5.41 -26.88 -14.99
CA ASP A 70 -4.64 -27.85 -14.22
C ASP A 70 -3.51 -27.22 -13.38
N GLN A 71 -3.00 -26.04 -13.76
CA GLN A 71 -1.94 -25.32 -13.03
C GLN A 71 -2.47 -24.43 -11.89
N VAL A 72 -3.73 -23.99 -11.98
CA VAL A 72 -4.33 -23.07 -10.99
C VAL A 72 -4.29 -23.60 -9.55
N PRO A 73 -4.60 -24.89 -9.26
CA PRO A 73 -4.53 -25.43 -7.90
C PRO A 73 -3.13 -25.31 -7.29
N ASP A 74 -2.10 -25.60 -8.08
CA ASP A 74 -0.70 -25.57 -7.64
C ASP A 74 -0.21 -24.14 -7.41
N LEU A 75 -0.57 -23.20 -8.29
CA LEU A 75 -0.28 -21.78 -8.09
C LEU A 75 -0.90 -21.25 -6.78
N ARG A 76 -2.17 -21.61 -6.51
CA ARG A 76 -2.83 -21.24 -5.25
C ARG A 76 -2.19 -21.90 -4.04
N ALA A 77 -1.76 -23.15 -4.15
CA ALA A 77 -1.06 -23.85 -3.08
C ALA A 77 0.29 -23.21 -2.77
N SER A 78 1.07 -22.89 -3.80
CA SER A 78 2.33 -22.15 -3.72
C SER A 78 2.15 -20.80 -3.02
N GLN A 79 1.13 -20.02 -3.40
CA GLN A 79 0.87 -18.72 -2.77
C GLN A 79 0.49 -18.83 -1.30
N ARG A 80 -0.33 -19.82 -0.92
CA ARG A 80 -0.65 -20.10 0.49
C ARG A 80 0.60 -20.49 1.29
N ALA A 81 1.42 -21.39 0.76
CA ALA A 81 2.65 -21.83 1.41
C ALA A 81 3.63 -20.66 1.60
N TRP A 82 3.81 -19.83 0.57
CA TRP A 82 4.61 -18.60 0.67
C TRP A 82 4.08 -17.68 1.78
N ARG A 83 2.77 -17.42 1.83
CA ARG A 83 2.18 -16.56 2.88
C ARG A 83 2.47 -17.12 4.27
N THR A 84 2.27 -18.42 4.48
CA THR A 84 2.57 -19.09 5.76
C THR A 84 4.04 -18.94 6.15
N GLN A 85 4.96 -18.99 5.19
CA GLN A 85 6.39 -18.78 5.45
C GLN A 85 6.70 -17.32 5.76
N MET A 86 6.13 -16.36 5.02
CA MET A 86 6.31 -14.92 5.24
C MET A 86 5.84 -14.49 6.63
N LEU A 87 4.72 -15.02 7.13
CA LEU A 87 4.24 -14.77 8.48
C LEU A 87 5.23 -15.19 9.60
N LYS A 88 6.19 -16.08 9.30
CA LYS A 88 7.23 -16.46 10.27
C LYS A 88 8.25 -15.34 10.51
N CYS A 89 8.30 -14.30 9.66
CA CYS A 89 9.18 -13.15 9.85
C CYS A 89 8.99 -12.44 11.19
N ALA A 90 7.80 -12.52 11.81
CA ALA A 90 7.54 -12.01 13.16
C ALA A 90 8.49 -12.58 14.24
N ARG A 91 9.14 -13.72 13.99
CA ARG A 91 10.05 -14.38 14.95
C ARG A 91 11.54 -14.09 14.69
N THR A 92 11.86 -13.20 13.76
CA THR A 92 13.24 -12.86 13.41
C THR A 92 13.74 -11.65 14.21
N GLY A 93 15.05 -11.42 14.23
CA GLY A 93 15.64 -10.22 14.84
C GLY A 93 15.38 -8.93 14.06
N ASP A 94 14.98 -9.04 12.79
CA ASP A 94 14.52 -7.94 11.94
C ASP A 94 13.27 -8.36 11.15
N PRO A 95 12.07 -8.29 11.77
CA PRO A 95 10.83 -8.69 11.13
C PRO A 95 10.51 -7.90 9.87
N ARG A 96 10.78 -6.59 9.87
CA ARG A 96 10.47 -5.71 8.73
C ARG A 96 11.35 -6.04 7.53
N GLY A 97 12.67 -6.15 7.73
CA GLY A 97 13.60 -6.53 6.68
C GLY A 97 13.29 -7.92 6.11
N CYS A 98 12.93 -8.88 6.97
CA CYS A 98 12.50 -10.21 6.54
C CYS A 98 11.25 -10.15 5.62
N VAL A 99 10.24 -9.37 5.97
CA VAL A 99 9.01 -9.22 5.17
C VAL A 99 9.31 -8.54 3.83
N LEU A 100 10.11 -7.46 3.85
CA LEU A 100 10.54 -6.75 2.64
C LEU A 100 11.22 -7.71 1.64
N GLU A 101 12.16 -8.51 2.13
CA GLU A 101 12.90 -9.48 1.32
C GLU A 101 11.99 -10.62 0.84
N ALA A 102 11.06 -11.08 1.68
CA ALA A 102 10.08 -12.10 1.32
C ALA A 102 9.16 -11.67 0.17
N TYR A 103 8.66 -10.43 0.20
CA TYR A 103 7.89 -9.86 -0.92
C TYR A 103 8.73 -9.70 -2.17
N THR A 104 9.92 -9.09 -2.05
CA THR A 104 10.79 -8.81 -3.20
C THR A 104 11.16 -10.09 -3.95
N ARG A 105 11.53 -11.16 -3.23
CA ARG A 105 11.81 -12.47 -3.83
C ARG A 105 10.60 -13.06 -4.52
N ARG A 106 9.43 -13.03 -3.87
CA ARG A 106 8.22 -13.62 -4.41
C ARG A 106 7.73 -12.92 -5.65
N ILE A 107 7.81 -11.59 -5.69
CA ILE A 107 7.47 -10.78 -6.86
C ILE A 107 8.37 -11.13 -8.04
N ALA A 108 9.66 -11.44 -7.80
CA ALA A 108 10.59 -11.83 -8.87
C ALA A 108 10.30 -13.22 -9.50
N GLU A 109 9.35 -13.98 -8.95
CA GLU A 109 8.91 -15.27 -9.50
C GLU A 109 7.80 -15.12 -10.57
N PHE A 110 7.24 -13.92 -10.75
CA PHE A 110 6.16 -13.59 -11.69
C PHE A 110 6.66 -12.74 -12.86
#